data_AF-A0A6B3CX72-F1
#
_entry.id   AF-A0A6B3CX72-F1
#
_cell.length_a   1.000
_cell.length_b   1.000
_cell.length_c   1.000
_cell.angle_alpha   90.00
_cell.angle_beta   90.00
_cell.angle_gamma   90.00
#
_symmetry.space_group_name_H-M   'P 1'
#
loop_
_entity.id
_entity.type
_entity.pdbx_description
1 polymer ?
#
loop_
_entity_poly.entity_id
_entity_poly.type
_entity_poly.pdbx_seq_one_letter_code
_entity_poly.pdbx_strand_id
1 'polypeptide(L)'
;RENGGNQDIKNLTRGARIFLPVFVEGGKLSAGDLHFSQGDGEITFCGAIEMGGYLDLGVDLIKGGMQTYGVTTNPVFFPGNVEPRYSEFLTFVGISVDEDGRQHYLDSHLAYQRACLNAIEYLTKFGYSPEQ
;
A
#
# COMPACT_ATOMS: atom_id res chain seq x y z
N ARG A 1 -6.33 3.06 9.42
CA ARG A 1 -6.41 3.53 10.84
C ARG A 1 -5.72 2.50 11.74
N GLU A 2 -5.77 2.66 13.05
CA GLU A 2 -5.07 1.83 14.04
C GLU A 2 -5.44 0.34 13.96
N ASN A 3 -6.68 0.05 13.54
CA ASN A 3 -7.20 -1.29 13.34
C ASN A 3 -6.86 -1.92 11.97
N GLY A 4 -6.03 -1.27 11.15
CA GLY A 4 -5.83 -1.63 9.74
C GLY A 4 -6.85 -0.92 8.85
N GLY A 5 -7.87 -1.65 8.38
CA GLY A 5 -8.86 -1.15 7.41
C GLY A 5 -8.28 -1.02 6.00
N ASN A 6 -8.69 0.01 5.24
CA ASN A 6 -8.05 0.39 3.97
C ASN A 6 -6.61 0.81 4.23
N GLN A 7 -5.68 -0.12 4.05
CA GLN A 7 -4.25 0.15 4.12
C GLN A 7 -3.62 0.20 2.73
N ASP A 8 -4.24 -0.45 1.74
CA ASP A 8 -3.87 -0.42 0.32
C ASP A 8 -2.37 -0.74 0.12
N ILE A 9 -1.93 -1.77 0.87
CA ILE A 9 -0.56 -2.30 0.84
C ILE A 9 -0.53 -3.47 -0.13
N LYS A 10 -0.01 -3.26 -1.34
CA LYS A 10 0.06 -4.29 -2.39
C LYS A 10 0.78 -5.59 -1.97
N ASN A 11 1.67 -5.53 -0.97
CA ASN A 11 2.39 -6.71 -0.44
C ASN A 11 1.58 -7.52 0.59
N LEU A 12 0.45 -7.01 1.10
CA LEU A 12 -0.51 -7.75 1.93
C LEU A 12 -1.39 -8.62 1.01
N THR A 13 -0.75 -9.59 0.36
CA THR A 13 -1.37 -10.43 -0.68
C THR A 13 -1.60 -11.86 -0.18
N ARG A 14 -2.08 -12.74 -1.06
CA ARG A 14 -2.30 -14.17 -0.77
C ARG A 14 -1.04 -14.79 -0.14
N GLY A 15 -1.25 -15.58 0.91
CA GLY A 15 -0.17 -16.21 1.67
C GLY A 15 0.47 -15.32 2.74
N ALA A 16 0.06 -14.05 2.84
CA ALA A 16 0.49 -13.18 3.92
C ALA A 16 -0.07 -13.66 5.27
N ARG A 17 0.59 -13.22 6.36
CA ARG A 17 0.09 -13.39 7.73
C ARG A 17 0.10 -12.05 8.43
N ILE A 18 -1.08 -11.54 8.77
CA ILE A 18 -1.27 -10.26 9.46
C ILE A 18 -1.68 -10.48 10.92
N PHE A 19 -1.14 -9.65 11.80
CA PHE A 19 -1.47 -9.59 13.22
C PHE A 19 -2.20 -8.29 13.50
N LEU A 20 -3.49 -8.40 13.83
CA LEU A 20 -4.37 -7.26 14.07
C LEU A 20 -4.57 -7.06 15.59
N PRO A 21 -4.43 -5.83 16.11
CA PRO A 21 -4.82 -5.52 17.48
C PRO A 21 -6.34 -5.68 17.66
N VAL A 22 -6.76 -6.25 18.80
CA VAL A 22 -8.17 -6.49 19.13
C VAL A 22 -8.65 -5.43 20.12
N PHE A 23 -9.46 -4.49 19.64
CA PHE A 23 -9.97 -3.38 20.46
C PHE A 23 -11.32 -3.64 21.11
N VAL A 24 -12.08 -4.62 20.63
CA VAL A 24 -13.43 -4.93 21.08
C VAL A 24 -13.62 -6.43 21.27
N GLU A 25 -14.60 -6.79 22.09
CA GLU A 25 -14.96 -8.19 22.33
C GLU A 25 -15.33 -8.90 21.00
N GLY A 26 -14.75 -10.08 20.81
CA GLY A 26 -14.96 -10.90 19.62
C GLY A 26 -14.22 -10.44 18.37
N GLY A 27 -13.40 -9.38 18.42
CA GLY A 27 -12.51 -8.92 17.34
C GLY A 27 -13.20 -8.28 16.13
N LYS A 28 -14.38 -8.79 15.72
CA LYS A 28 -15.22 -8.27 14.63
C LYS A 28 -14.46 -8.08 13.30
N LEU A 29 -13.70 -9.11 12.91
CA LEU A 29 -12.97 -9.12 11.65
C LEU A 29 -13.91 -8.90 10.44
N SER A 30 -13.53 -7.97 9.57
CA SER A 30 -14.19 -7.70 8.28
C SER A 30 -13.11 -7.54 7.21
N ALA A 31 -13.41 -7.92 5.98
CA ALA A 31 -12.51 -7.79 4.84
C ALA A 31 -13.31 -7.54 3.56
N GLY A 32 -12.71 -6.82 2.62
CA GLY A 32 -13.28 -6.41 1.34
C GLY A 32 -12.21 -5.73 0.49
N ASP A 33 -12.62 -4.98 -0.53
CA ASP A 33 -11.73 -4.16 -1.35
C ASP A 33 -10.59 -4.97 -2.00
N LEU A 34 -10.99 -5.96 -2.81
CA LEU A 34 -10.03 -6.87 -3.42
C LEU A 34 -9.41 -6.23 -4.65
N HIS A 35 -8.09 -6.13 -4.63
CA HIS A 35 -7.29 -5.65 -5.74
C HIS A 35 -6.60 -6.81 -6.46
N PHE A 36 -6.78 -6.91 -7.78
CA PHE A 36 -6.01 -7.86 -8.59
C PHE A 36 -4.54 -7.42 -8.73
N SER A 37 -4.30 -6.11 -8.84
CA SER A 37 -2.97 -5.50 -8.85
C SER A 37 -3.07 -4.04 -8.41
N GLN A 38 -1.97 -3.50 -7.86
CA GLN A 38 -1.91 -2.11 -7.40
C GLN A 38 -0.46 -1.60 -7.48
N GLY A 39 -0.28 -0.31 -7.81
CA GLY A 39 0.98 0.41 -7.59
C GLY A 39 1.13 0.85 -6.13
N ASP A 40 2.35 1.23 -5.71
CA ASP A 40 2.49 1.84 -4.38
C ASP A 40 1.80 3.20 -4.33
N GLY A 41 1.17 3.51 -3.19
CA GLY A 41 0.49 4.79 -2.96
C GLY A 41 -0.86 4.97 -3.65
N GLU A 42 -1.27 4.05 -4.53
CA GLU A 42 -2.59 4.05 -5.19
C GLU A 42 -2.99 5.45 -5.72
N ILE A 43 -2.08 6.09 -6.46
CA ILE A 43 -2.17 7.53 -6.79
C ILE A 43 -3.42 7.95 -7.57
N THR A 44 -4.12 7.00 -8.19
CA THR A 44 -5.35 7.22 -8.96
C THR A 44 -6.61 7.29 -8.09
N PHE A 45 -6.52 6.98 -6.80
CA PHE A 45 -7.57 6.96 -5.79
C PHE A 45 -8.74 6.01 -6.04
N CYS A 46 -9.41 6.08 -7.19
CA CYS A 46 -10.25 4.99 -7.70
C CYS A 46 -9.33 4.01 -8.43
N GLY A 47 -8.39 3.45 -7.67
CA GLY A 47 -7.20 2.83 -8.20
C GLY A 47 -7.28 1.32 -8.22
N ALA A 48 -6.08 0.74 -8.14
CA ALA A 48 -5.85 -0.67 -8.32
C ALA A 48 -6.48 -1.24 -9.61
N ILE A 49 -6.60 -2.56 -9.64
CA ILE A 49 -7.54 -3.27 -10.49
C ILE A 49 -8.59 -3.85 -9.55
N GLU A 50 -9.62 -3.05 -9.28
CA GLU A 50 -10.73 -3.41 -8.40
C GLU A 50 -11.50 -4.63 -8.91
N MET A 51 -11.85 -5.55 -8.00
CA MET A 51 -12.60 -6.74 -8.37
C MET A 51 -13.49 -7.32 -7.27
N GLY A 52 -14.55 -8.02 -7.70
CA GLY A 52 -15.25 -8.96 -6.84
C GLY A 52 -14.45 -10.26 -6.68
N GLY A 53 -14.57 -10.93 -5.54
CA GLY A 53 -13.88 -12.19 -5.29
C GLY A 53 -14.21 -12.80 -3.94
N TYR A 54 -13.33 -13.69 -3.47
CA TYR A 54 -13.45 -14.32 -2.16
C TYR A 54 -12.09 -14.39 -1.46
N LEU A 55 -12.13 -14.48 -0.14
CA LEU A 55 -10.97 -14.67 0.72
C LEU A 55 -11.11 -16.01 1.45
N ASP A 56 -10.05 -16.81 1.43
CA ASP A 56 -9.91 -17.99 2.29
C ASP A 56 -8.94 -17.64 3.42
N LEU A 57 -9.42 -17.67 4.66
CA LEU A 57 -8.73 -17.11 5.84
C LEU A 57 -8.61 -18.15 6.95
N GLY A 58 -7.40 -18.32 7.47
CA GLY A 58 -7.15 -18.93 8.77
C GLY A 58 -7.09 -17.87 9.85
N VAL A 59 -7.83 -18.06 10.95
CA VAL A 59 -7.87 -17.11 12.07
C VAL A 59 -7.47 -17.82 13.35
N ASP A 60 -6.56 -17.21 14.11
CA ASP A 60 -6.11 -17.68 15.42
C ASP A 60 -5.97 -16.49 16.39
N LEU A 61 -5.92 -16.76 17.69
CA LEU A 61 -5.89 -15.76 18.74
C LEU A 61 -4.68 -15.90 19.65
N ILE A 62 -3.83 -14.88 19.65
CA ILE A 62 -2.73 -14.76 20.61
C ILE A 62 -3.24 -14.01 21.85
N LYS A 63 -3.56 -14.76 22.91
CA LYS A 63 -4.01 -14.17 24.18
C LYS A 63 -2.90 -13.28 24.77
N GLY A 64 -3.23 -12.01 25.04
CA GLY A 64 -2.25 -11.03 25.55
C GLY A 64 -1.26 -10.52 24.49
N GLY A 65 -1.42 -10.88 23.21
CA GLY A 65 -0.43 -10.59 22.16
C GLY A 65 -0.08 -9.11 22.00
N MET A 66 -1.05 -8.19 22.15
CA MET A 66 -0.80 -6.75 22.07
C MET A 66 0.23 -6.28 23.10
N GLN A 67 0.15 -6.78 24.35
CA GLN A 67 1.09 -6.44 25.41
C GLN A 67 2.43 -7.15 25.23
N THR A 68 2.40 -8.44 24.90
CA THR A 68 3.61 -9.26 24.73
C THR A 68 4.51 -8.74 23.61
N TYR A 69 3.92 -8.27 22.50
CA TYR A 69 4.66 -7.87 21.30
C TYR A 69 4.61 -6.37 21.00
N GLY A 70 3.94 -5.56 21.84
CA GLY A 70 3.82 -4.11 21.63
C GLY A 70 2.99 -3.70 20.41
N VAL A 71 2.16 -4.60 19.87
CA VAL A 71 1.30 -4.34 18.71
C VAL A 71 -0.02 -3.74 19.19
N THR A 72 0.00 -2.47 19.59
CA THR A 72 -1.16 -1.78 20.19
C THR A 72 -1.79 -0.74 19.27
N THR A 73 -1.03 -0.18 18.31
CA THR A 73 -1.48 0.93 17.48
C THR A 73 -1.71 0.56 16.03
N ASN A 74 -0.88 -0.29 15.41
CA ASN A 74 -1.01 -0.63 14.00
C ASN A 74 -0.76 -2.12 13.77
N PRO A 75 -1.35 -2.72 12.73
CA PRO A 75 -1.05 -4.09 12.37
C PRO A 75 0.42 -4.27 11.98
N VAL A 76 0.91 -5.49 12.16
CA VAL A 76 2.18 -5.96 11.58
C VAL A 76 1.90 -7.21 10.76
N PHE A 77 2.66 -7.44 9.69
CA PHE A 77 2.41 -8.59 8.83
C PHE A 77 3.70 -9.14 8.20
N PHE A 78 3.67 -10.44 7.91
CA PHE A 78 4.59 -11.05 6.96
C PHE A 78 3.97 -10.97 5.56
N PRO A 79 4.71 -10.51 4.53
CA PRO A 79 4.18 -10.35 3.19
C PRO A 79 3.78 -11.69 2.57
N GLY A 80 2.92 -11.62 1.54
CA GLY A 80 2.50 -12.80 0.82
C GLY A 80 3.62 -13.45 0.02
N ASN A 81 3.47 -14.72 -0.29
CA ASN A 81 4.50 -15.54 -0.95
C ASN A 81 4.35 -15.62 -2.48
N VAL A 82 3.48 -14.80 -3.06
CA VAL A 82 3.14 -14.81 -4.50
C VAL A 82 3.46 -13.49 -5.20
N GLU A 83 4.30 -12.64 -4.61
CA GLU A 83 4.62 -11.35 -5.22
C GLU A 83 5.34 -11.49 -6.57
N PRO A 84 5.02 -10.66 -7.58
CA PRO A 84 5.80 -10.57 -8.80
C PRO A 84 7.23 -10.12 -8.47
N ARG A 85 8.22 -10.92 -8.83
CA ARG A 85 9.65 -10.59 -8.63
C ARG A 85 10.23 -9.98 -9.90
N TYR A 86 10.06 -8.67 -10.05
CA TYR A 86 10.79 -7.90 -11.05
C TYR A 86 12.23 -7.66 -10.55
N SER A 87 13.21 -7.83 -11.43
CA SER A 87 14.64 -7.66 -11.10
C SER A 87 15.28 -6.41 -11.71
N GLU A 88 14.62 -5.82 -12.72
CA GLU A 88 15.12 -4.67 -13.45
C GLU A 88 14.12 -3.52 -13.31
N PHE A 89 14.60 -2.37 -12.84
CA PHE A 89 13.79 -1.20 -12.60
C PHE A 89 14.45 0.03 -13.24
N LEU A 90 13.65 0.81 -13.95
CA LEU A 90 13.97 2.20 -14.25
C LEU A 90 13.37 3.07 -13.14
N THR A 91 14.22 3.81 -12.42
CA THR A 91 13.83 4.56 -11.22
C THR A 91 13.75 6.06 -11.51
N PHE A 92 12.63 6.67 -11.14
CA PHE A 92 12.43 8.11 -11.21
C PHE A 92 12.54 8.72 -9.81
N VAL A 93 13.18 9.88 -9.71
CA VAL A 93 13.47 10.56 -8.44
C VAL A 93 12.67 11.85 -8.38
N GLY A 94 12.15 12.16 -7.19
CA GLY A 94 11.50 13.43 -6.87
C GLY A 94 12.07 14.03 -5.59
N ILE A 95 11.92 15.35 -5.44
CA ILE A 95 12.43 16.12 -4.31
C ILE A 95 11.30 17.00 -3.76
N SER A 96 11.48 17.54 -2.54
CA SER A 96 10.50 18.43 -1.89
C SER A 96 10.54 19.86 -2.47
N VAL A 97 10.39 19.98 -3.79
CA VAL A 97 10.30 21.25 -4.53
C VAL A 97 9.11 21.16 -5.47
N ASP A 98 8.22 22.15 -5.41
CA ASP A 98 7.01 22.19 -6.23
C ASP A 98 7.27 22.72 -7.65
N GLU A 99 6.20 22.81 -8.45
CA GLU A 99 6.26 23.21 -9.87
C GLU A 99 6.68 24.67 -10.07
N ASP A 100 6.43 25.52 -9.08
CA ASP A 100 6.84 26.92 -9.07
C ASP A 100 8.29 27.09 -8.57
N GLY A 101 8.96 26.00 -8.23
CA GLY A 101 10.34 25.98 -7.74
C GLY A 101 10.46 26.33 -6.25
N ARG A 102 9.36 26.35 -5.50
CA ARG A 102 9.39 26.63 -4.06
C ARG A 102 9.84 25.39 -3.30
N GLN A 103 10.80 25.61 -2.40
CA GLN A 103 11.32 24.59 -1.49
C GLN A 103 10.32 24.30 -0.36
N HIS A 104 10.11 23.01 -0.09
CA HIS A 104 9.37 22.48 1.06
C HIS A 104 10.30 21.67 1.97
N TYR A 105 10.00 21.65 3.27
CA TYR A 105 10.86 21.01 4.26
C TYR A 105 10.44 19.56 4.51
N LEU A 106 11.27 18.59 4.10
CA LEU A 106 11.09 17.16 4.35
C LEU A 106 9.68 16.63 3.97
N ASP A 107 9.18 17.08 2.83
CA ASP A 107 7.86 16.68 2.33
C ASP A 107 7.99 15.46 1.41
N SER A 108 7.65 14.28 1.95
CA SER A 108 7.66 13.02 1.21
C SER A 108 6.48 12.87 0.24
N HIS A 109 5.34 13.51 0.53
CA HIS A 109 4.19 13.49 -0.35
C HIS A 109 4.51 14.22 -1.65
N LEU A 110 5.05 15.44 -1.54
CA LEU A 110 5.50 16.21 -2.69
C LEU A 110 6.63 15.47 -3.43
N ALA A 111 7.63 14.95 -2.72
CA ALA A 111 8.72 14.21 -3.35
C ALA A 111 8.20 12.99 -4.15
N TYR A 112 7.22 12.25 -3.63
CA TYR A 112 6.61 11.13 -4.34
C TYR A 112 5.78 11.59 -5.55
N GLN A 113 5.02 12.68 -5.42
CA GLN A 113 4.30 13.29 -6.53
C GLN A 113 5.26 13.69 -7.67
N ARG A 114 6.38 14.34 -7.35
CA ARG A 114 7.39 14.74 -8.36
C ARG A 114 8.00 13.51 -9.05
N ALA A 115 8.29 12.43 -8.32
CA ALA A 115 8.79 11.19 -8.90
C ALA A 115 7.78 10.58 -9.90
N CYS A 116 6.49 10.57 -9.55
CA CYS A 116 5.43 10.07 -10.43
C CYS A 116 5.28 10.94 -11.70
N LEU A 117 5.27 12.26 -11.56
CA LEU A 117 5.18 13.18 -12.71
C LEU A 117 6.38 13.02 -13.67
N ASN A 118 7.59 12.85 -13.14
CA ASN A 118 8.77 12.57 -13.95
C ASN A 118 8.65 11.24 -14.73
N ALA A 119 8.08 10.21 -14.10
CA ALA A 119 7.82 8.93 -14.77
C ALA A 119 6.79 9.06 -15.89
N ILE A 120 5.68 9.77 -15.63
CA ILE A 120 4.63 10.05 -16.62
C ILE A 120 5.22 10.79 -17.81
N GLU A 121 5.94 11.90 -17.59
CA GLU A 121 6.56 12.68 -18.67
C GLU A 121 7.51 11.81 -19.51
N TYR A 122 8.31 10.96 -18.87
CA TYR A 122 9.21 10.05 -19.57
C TYR A 122 8.45 9.07 -20.46
N LEU A 123 7.39 8.43 -19.95
CA LEU A 123 6.58 7.47 -20.71
C LEU A 123 5.90 8.12 -21.93
N THR A 124 5.53 9.40 -21.85
CA THR A 124 4.98 10.11 -23.03
C THR A 124 5.94 10.16 -24.22
N LYS A 125 7.26 10.09 -23.98
CA LYS A 125 8.26 10.05 -25.05
C LYS A 125 8.22 8.74 -25.86
N PHE A 126 7.52 7.73 -25.36
CA PHE A 126 7.34 6.41 -26.00
C PHE A 126 5.94 6.21 -26.61
N GLY A 127 5.14 7.27 -26.68
CA GLY A 127 3.84 7.26 -27.36
C GLY A 127 2.62 7.00 -26.48
N TYR A 128 2.79 6.90 -25.16
CA TYR A 128 1.68 6.89 -24.21
C TYR A 128 1.09 8.29 -24.03
N SER A 129 -0.23 8.38 -23.82
CA SER A 129 -0.83 9.60 -23.28
C SER A 129 -0.54 9.70 -21.78
N PRO A 130 -0.60 10.91 -21.18
CA PRO A 130 -0.40 11.07 -19.74
C PRO A 130 -1.38 10.27 -18.85
N GLU A 131 -2.56 9.92 -19.37
CA GLU A 131 -3.62 9.18 -18.67
C GLU A 131 -3.43 7.64 -18.72
N GLN A 132 -2.58 7.13 -19.61
CA GLN A 132 -2.29 5.69 -19.77
C GLN A 132 -1.15 5.25 -18.86
#